data_AF-A0A0E0LDF4-F1
#
_entry.id   AF-A0A0E0LDF4-F1
#
_cell.length_a   1.000
_cell.length_b   1.000
_cell.length_c   1.000
_cell.angle_alpha   90.00
_cell.angle_beta   90.00
_cell.angle_gamma   90.00
#
_symmetry.space_group_name_H-M   'P 1'
#
loop_
_entity.id
_entity.type
_entity.pdbx_description
1 polymer ?
#
loop_
_entity_poly.entity_id
_entity_poly.type
_entity_poly.pdbx_seq_one_letter_code
_entity_poly.pdbx_strand_id
1 'polypeptide(L)'
;MFNIGRESKQVISAGRKCFHDLLGRSLFQDQAAFYDETITMSMLLSVVKRAKHLVWDRKDFSVEVEFPKQLKNACKVRTFTSIYNYGTVSKRLEKLPDFIQSFTCLKRTAIRDCPELSRRCTAKSGEDFHLIRHVLEIGIDMKIWKKDFTIV
;
A
#
# COMPACT_ATOMS: atom_id res chain seq x y z
N MET A 1 11.69 -24.98 -29.03
CA MET A 1 11.79 -23.56 -28.62
C MET A 1 10.62 -23.24 -27.70
N PHE A 2 10.86 -23.21 -26.39
CA PHE A 2 9.83 -22.91 -25.39
C PHE A 2 9.54 -21.41 -25.35
N ASN A 3 8.26 -21.05 -25.39
CA ASN A 3 7.74 -19.69 -25.58
C ASN A 3 7.66 -18.93 -24.24
N ILE A 4 8.81 -18.80 -23.56
CA ILE A 4 8.94 -18.25 -22.19
C ILE A 4 8.42 -16.80 -22.09
N GLY A 5 8.47 -16.03 -23.18
CA GLY A 5 8.03 -14.63 -23.22
C GLY A 5 6.50 -14.42 -23.27
N ARG A 6 5.72 -15.42 -23.70
CA ARG A 6 4.27 -15.33 -23.80
C ARG A 6 3.60 -15.83 -22.52
N GLU A 7 4.12 -16.90 -21.96
CA GLU A 7 3.69 -17.46 -20.67
C GLU A 7 3.99 -16.50 -19.52
N SER A 8 5.16 -15.86 -19.48
CA SER A 8 5.47 -14.83 -18.45
C SER A 8 4.48 -13.66 -18.47
N LYS A 9 4.10 -13.14 -19.64
CA LYS A 9 3.07 -12.09 -19.76
C LYS A 9 1.69 -12.58 -19.31
N GLN A 10 1.33 -13.82 -19.63
CA GLN A 10 0.06 -14.40 -19.19
C GLN A 10 0.04 -14.67 -17.68
N VAL A 11 1.13 -15.18 -17.11
CA VAL A 11 1.30 -15.42 -15.66
C VAL A 11 1.33 -14.11 -14.88
N ILE A 12 1.97 -13.06 -15.41
CA ILE A 12 1.92 -11.70 -14.84
C ILE A 12 0.49 -11.14 -14.95
N SER A 13 -0.21 -11.35 -16.07
CA SER A 13 -1.59 -10.90 -16.24
C SER A 13 -2.55 -11.65 -15.31
N ALA A 14 -2.37 -12.95 -15.13
CA ALA A 14 -3.14 -13.78 -14.22
C ALA A 14 -2.82 -13.46 -12.76
N GLY A 15 -1.56 -13.16 -12.44
CA GLY A 15 -1.15 -12.65 -11.12
C GLY A 15 -1.72 -11.27 -10.82
N ARG A 16 -1.79 -10.37 -11.82
CA ARG A 16 -2.42 -9.05 -11.73
C ARG A 16 -3.94 -9.16 -11.60
N LYS A 17 -4.57 -10.11 -12.30
CA LYS A 17 -5.99 -10.46 -12.19
C LYS A 17 -6.29 -11.11 -10.83
N CYS A 18 -5.41 -11.96 -10.32
CA CYS A 18 -5.53 -12.57 -8.99
C CYS A 18 -5.32 -11.54 -7.87
N PHE A 19 -4.42 -10.55 -8.05
CA PHE A 19 -4.29 -9.41 -7.15
C PHE A 19 -5.54 -8.53 -7.14
N HIS A 20 -6.10 -8.26 -8.32
CA HIS A 20 -7.36 -7.53 -8.46
C HIS A 20 -8.54 -8.35 -7.92
N ASP A 21 -8.57 -9.66 -8.09
CA ASP A 21 -9.63 -10.56 -7.61
C ASP A 21 -9.53 -10.82 -6.10
N LEU A 22 -8.33 -10.82 -5.51
CA LEU A 22 -8.13 -10.80 -4.05
C LEU A 22 -8.63 -9.50 -3.41
N LEU A 23 -8.57 -8.39 -4.14
CA LEU A 23 -9.18 -7.12 -3.76
C LEU A 23 -10.66 -7.02 -4.19
N GLY A 24 -11.07 -7.79 -5.20
CA GLY A 24 -12.33 -7.66 -5.91
C GLY A 24 -13.41 -8.66 -5.52
N ARG A 25 -13.08 -9.75 -4.82
CA ARG A 25 -14.08 -10.73 -4.34
C ARG A 25 -14.37 -10.60 -2.86
N SER A 26 -14.93 -9.44 -2.49
CA SER A 26 -15.89 -9.30 -1.40
C SER A 26 -16.56 -7.92 -1.51
N LEU A 27 -17.81 -7.89 -2.00
CA LEU A 27 -18.94 -7.02 -1.57
C LEU A 27 -18.74 -5.55 -1.09
N PHE A 28 -17.60 -4.89 -1.25
CA PHE A 28 -17.25 -3.61 -0.58
C PHE A 28 -16.84 -2.49 -1.55
N GLN A 29 -17.70 -2.12 -2.50
CA GLN A 29 -17.55 -0.81 -3.17
C GLN A 29 -17.73 0.39 -2.22
N ASP A 30 -18.20 0.18 -0.99
CA ASP A 30 -18.72 1.30 -0.21
C ASP A 30 -17.68 2.27 0.37
N GLN A 31 -16.38 1.91 0.46
CA GLN A 31 -15.40 2.69 1.23
C GLN A 31 -13.94 2.59 0.72
N ALA A 32 -13.70 2.28 -0.55
CA ALA A 32 -12.37 2.30 -1.14
C ALA A 32 -12.02 3.71 -1.67
N ALA A 33 -10.83 4.20 -1.34
CA ALA A 33 -10.30 5.47 -1.78
C ALA A 33 -9.09 5.25 -2.68
N PHE A 34 -9.13 5.80 -3.89
CA PHE A 34 -8.04 5.79 -4.85
C PHE A 34 -7.51 7.21 -4.97
N TYR A 35 -6.28 7.47 -4.52
CA TYR A 35 -5.70 8.80 -4.66
C TYR A 35 -4.84 8.89 -5.91
N ASP A 36 -5.28 9.70 -6.87
CA ASP A 36 -4.62 9.94 -8.16
C ASP A 36 -4.60 11.43 -8.56
N GLU A 37 -4.64 12.33 -7.59
CA GLU A 37 -4.66 13.81 -7.75
C GLU A 37 -5.93 14.38 -8.41
N THR A 38 -6.81 13.54 -8.98
CA THR A 38 -8.13 13.98 -9.48
C THR A 38 -9.11 14.27 -8.36
N ILE A 39 -8.85 13.73 -7.16
CA ILE A 39 -9.61 14.01 -5.95
C ILE A 39 -9.26 15.39 -5.41
N THR A 40 -10.21 16.33 -5.51
CA THR A 40 -10.10 17.66 -4.89
C THR A 40 -9.87 17.55 -3.37
N MET A 41 -9.18 18.54 -2.78
CA MET A 41 -8.89 18.53 -1.34
C MET A 41 -10.14 18.48 -0.44
N SER A 42 -11.25 19.08 -0.89
CA SER A 42 -12.53 19.03 -0.17
C SER A 42 -13.14 17.62 -0.19
N MET A 43 -13.08 16.94 -1.33
CA MET A 43 -13.50 15.55 -1.47
C MET A 43 -12.59 14.62 -0.68
N LEU A 44 -11.28 14.87 -0.70
CA LEU A 44 -10.28 14.08 0.00
C LEU A 44 -10.62 13.92 1.49
N LEU A 45 -11.00 15.01 2.17
CA LEU A 45 -11.33 14.97 3.59
C LEU A 45 -12.54 14.05 3.89
N SER A 46 -13.55 14.07 3.02
CA SER A 46 -14.73 13.22 3.16
C SER A 46 -14.43 11.74 2.90
N VAL A 47 -13.55 11.49 1.92
CA VAL A 47 -13.12 10.16 1.50
C VAL A 47 -12.24 9.51 2.59
N VAL A 48 -11.20 10.21 3.08
CA VAL A 48 -10.26 9.63 4.07
C VAL A 48 -10.94 9.28 5.39
N LYS A 49 -11.96 10.04 5.83
CA LYS A 49 -12.70 9.76 7.07
C LYS A 49 -13.53 8.47 7.01
N ARG A 50 -13.93 8.07 5.81
CA ARG A 50 -14.78 6.89 5.58
C ARG A 50 -13.99 5.71 5.01
N ALA A 51 -12.82 5.97 4.44
CA ALA A 51 -12.04 4.95 3.76
C ALA A 51 -11.65 3.81 4.70
N LYS A 52 -11.99 2.59 4.30
CA LYS A 52 -11.47 1.35 4.89
C LYS A 52 -10.29 0.82 4.10
N HIS A 53 -10.24 1.14 2.82
CA HIS A 53 -9.23 0.68 1.89
C HIS A 53 -8.66 1.89 1.18
N LEU A 54 -7.37 2.18 1.37
CA LEU A 54 -6.69 3.29 0.73
C LEU A 54 -5.65 2.74 -0.24
N VAL A 55 -5.80 3.09 -1.50
CA VAL A 55 -4.84 2.79 -2.55
C VAL A 55 -4.19 4.08 -3.01
N TRP A 56 -2.87 4.13 -2.90
CA TRP A 56 -2.03 5.15 -3.47
C TRP A 56 -1.46 4.64 -4.79
N ASP A 57 -1.96 5.15 -5.91
CA ASP A 57 -1.53 4.75 -7.25
C ASP A 57 -1.33 6.01 -8.07
N ARG A 58 -0.11 6.51 -8.05
CA ARG A 58 0.25 7.69 -8.83
C ARG A 58 0.84 7.23 -10.15
N LYS A 59 0.08 7.40 -11.23
CA LYS A 59 0.46 6.94 -12.58
C LYS A 59 1.47 7.86 -13.29
N ASP A 60 1.59 9.12 -12.87
CA ASP A 60 2.49 10.09 -13.48
C ASP A 60 3.67 10.45 -12.56
N PHE A 61 4.86 10.01 -12.93
CA PHE A 61 6.09 10.15 -12.12
C PHE A 61 6.85 11.46 -12.38
N SER A 62 6.34 12.35 -13.22
CA SER A 62 7.06 13.56 -13.68
C SER A 62 7.12 14.70 -12.66
N VAL A 63 6.20 14.74 -11.69
CA VAL A 63 6.11 15.85 -10.71
C VAL A 63 6.53 15.42 -9.31
N GLU A 64 7.20 16.30 -8.56
CA GLU A 64 7.30 16.14 -7.11
C GLU A 64 5.91 16.27 -6.49
N VAL A 65 5.38 15.18 -5.90
CA VAL A 65 4.13 15.27 -5.13
C VAL A 65 4.37 14.72 -3.74
N GLU A 66 3.83 15.45 -2.78
CA GLU A 66 3.83 15.10 -1.38
C GLU A 66 2.56 14.32 -1.05
N PHE A 67 2.63 13.46 -0.04
CA PHE A 67 1.43 12.88 0.53
C PHE A 67 0.53 13.98 1.12
N PRO A 68 -0.79 13.95 0.86
CA PRO A 68 -1.70 14.88 1.48
C PRO A 68 -1.64 14.73 3.00
N LYS A 69 -1.43 15.84 3.71
CA LYS A 69 -1.38 15.88 5.18
C LYS A 69 -2.68 15.37 5.82
N GLN A 70 -3.78 15.37 5.08
CA GLN A 70 -5.10 14.87 5.48
C GLN A 70 -5.14 13.36 5.65
N LEU A 71 -4.18 12.61 5.07
CA LEU A 71 -4.10 11.16 5.26
C LEU A 71 -4.00 10.79 6.74
N LYS A 72 -3.41 11.64 7.59
CA LYS A 72 -3.37 11.44 9.05
C LYS A 72 -4.75 11.30 9.72
N ASN A 73 -5.83 11.68 9.03
CA ASN A 73 -7.20 11.59 9.53
C ASN A 73 -7.88 10.26 9.15
N ALA A 74 -7.21 9.37 8.42
CA ALA A 74 -7.78 8.11 7.91
C ALA A 74 -7.71 6.97 8.94
N CYS A 75 -8.15 7.22 10.17
CA CYS A 75 -8.03 6.28 11.30
C CYS A 75 -8.80 4.96 11.12
N LYS A 76 -9.77 4.92 10.20
CA LYS A 76 -10.59 3.72 9.89
C LYS A 76 -9.99 2.84 8.80
N VAL A 77 -8.86 3.23 8.22
CA VAL A 77 -8.17 2.45 7.19
C VAL A 77 -7.72 1.11 7.78
N ARG A 78 -8.12 0.04 7.09
CA ARG A 78 -7.77 -1.35 7.41
C ARG A 78 -6.72 -1.89 6.45
N THR A 79 -6.71 -1.38 5.22
CA THR A 79 -5.71 -1.74 4.21
C THR A 79 -5.13 -0.49 3.55
N PHE A 80 -3.80 -0.40 3.52
CA PHE A 80 -3.08 0.59 2.72
C PHE A 80 -2.29 -0.13 1.64
N THR A 81 -2.32 0.36 0.41
CA THR A 81 -1.56 -0.23 -0.69
C THR A 81 -0.98 0.85 -1.58
N SER A 82 0.32 0.76 -1.86
CA SER A 82 1.05 1.61 -2.80
C SER A 82 1.82 0.71 -3.76
N ILE A 83 1.46 0.74 -5.04
CA ILE A 83 2.05 -0.11 -6.08
C ILE A 83 2.71 0.75 -7.16
N TYR A 84 3.70 0.19 -7.85
CA TYR A 84 4.45 0.88 -8.91
C TYR A 84 5.17 2.14 -8.40
N ASN A 85 5.82 2.05 -7.23
CA ASN A 85 6.55 3.16 -6.66
C ASN A 85 7.91 3.34 -7.37
N TYR A 86 7.92 3.93 -8.57
CA TYR A 86 9.15 4.23 -9.31
C TYR A 86 9.48 5.74 -9.26
N GLY A 87 10.72 6.09 -9.57
CA GLY A 87 11.16 7.49 -9.71
C GLY A 87 10.93 8.32 -8.44
N THR A 88 10.18 9.43 -8.54
CA THR A 88 9.91 10.34 -7.42
C THR A 88 9.16 9.67 -6.27
N VAL A 89 8.31 8.69 -6.55
CA VAL A 89 7.52 8.01 -5.49
C VAL A 89 8.41 7.14 -4.61
N SER A 90 9.42 6.47 -5.17
CA SER A 90 10.38 5.69 -4.37
C SER A 90 11.19 6.57 -3.43
N LYS A 91 11.54 7.80 -3.86
CA LYS A 91 12.20 8.80 -2.99
C LYS A 91 11.32 9.21 -1.81
N ARG A 92 10.02 9.41 -2.04
CA ARG A 92 9.05 9.74 -0.97
C ARG A 92 8.80 8.59 0.00
N LEU A 93 9.13 7.37 -0.43
CA LEU A 93 9.07 6.15 0.37
C LEU A 93 10.46 5.65 0.78
N GLU A 94 11.49 6.51 0.77
CA GLU A 94 12.81 6.19 1.37
C GLU A 94 12.70 5.84 2.85
N LYS A 95 11.71 6.43 3.54
CA LYS A 95 11.28 6.10 4.90
C LYS A 95 9.78 5.87 4.92
N LEU A 96 9.29 5.16 5.93
CA LEU A 96 7.87 4.95 6.07
C LEU A 96 7.18 6.29 6.40
N PRO A 97 6.08 6.65 5.71
CA PRO A 97 5.34 7.86 6.04
C PRO A 97 4.79 7.81 7.47
N ASP A 98 4.93 8.90 8.20
CA ASP A 98 4.52 9.03 9.60
C ASP A 98 3.01 8.84 9.81
N PHE A 99 2.19 9.25 8.83
CA PHE A 99 0.74 9.07 8.86
C PHE A 99 0.33 7.60 8.92
N ILE A 100 1.18 6.63 8.58
CA ILE A 100 0.87 5.22 8.73
C ILE A 100 0.58 4.88 10.20
N GLN A 101 1.22 5.54 11.17
CA GLN A 101 0.91 5.36 12.59
C GLN A 101 -0.53 5.79 12.95
N SER A 102 -1.09 6.75 12.20
CA SER A 102 -2.46 7.24 12.44
C SER A 102 -3.53 6.24 12.01
N PHE A 103 -3.18 5.23 11.21
CA PHE A 103 -4.07 4.17 10.76
C PHE A 103 -4.23 3.13 11.87
N THR A 104 -4.85 3.51 12.98
CA THR A 104 -4.98 2.66 14.18
C THR A 104 -5.76 1.37 13.93
N CYS A 105 -6.56 1.31 12.85
CA CYS A 105 -7.28 0.12 12.40
C CYS A 105 -6.52 -0.72 11.36
N LEU A 106 -5.28 -0.39 11.02
CA LEU A 106 -4.53 -1.00 9.92
C LEU A 106 -4.23 -2.48 10.21
N LYS A 107 -4.73 -3.35 9.33
CA LYS A 107 -4.53 -4.80 9.41
C LYS A 107 -3.55 -5.29 8.36
N ARG A 108 -3.55 -4.65 7.18
CA ARG A 108 -2.68 -5.01 6.06
C ARG A 108 -2.05 -3.77 5.43
N THR A 109 -0.76 -3.82 5.16
CA THR A 109 -0.08 -2.82 4.32
C THR A 109 0.71 -3.51 3.22
N ALA A 110 0.70 -2.94 2.01
CA ALA A 110 1.48 -3.40 0.88
C ALA A 110 2.12 -2.21 0.16
N ILE A 111 3.44 -2.06 0.25
CA ILE A 111 4.20 -1.00 -0.43
C ILE A 111 5.26 -1.66 -1.29
N ARG A 112 5.10 -1.63 -2.62
CA ARG A 112 6.00 -2.35 -3.56
C ARG A 112 7.07 -1.45 -4.14
N ASP A 113 8.10 -2.03 -4.75
CA ASP A 113 9.12 -1.30 -5.51
C ASP A 113 9.87 -0.24 -4.64
N CYS A 114 10.10 -0.53 -3.37
CA CYS A 114 10.70 0.38 -2.39
C CYS A 114 11.80 -0.32 -1.58
N PRO A 115 12.99 -0.55 -2.18
CA PRO A 115 14.06 -1.33 -1.55
C PRO A 115 14.60 -0.68 -0.27
N GLU A 116 14.75 0.65 -0.22
CA GLU A 116 15.20 1.35 0.99
C GLU A 116 14.19 1.21 2.14
N LEU A 117 12.89 1.30 1.84
CA LEU A 117 11.85 1.04 2.82
C LEU A 117 11.91 -0.39 3.35
N SER A 118 12.18 -1.37 2.48
CA SER A 118 12.36 -2.77 2.85
C SER A 118 13.48 -2.96 3.87
N ARG A 119 14.56 -2.19 3.77
CA ARG A 119 15.67 -2.18 4.73
C ARG A 119 15.22 -1.59 6.06
N ARG A 120 14.58 -0.41 6.05
CA ARG A 120 14.11 0.29 7.26
C ARG A 120 12.97 -0.40 7.97
N CYS A 121 12.14 -1.16 7.28
CA CYS A 121 11.04 -1.93 7.86
C CYS A 121 11.39 -3.37 8.25
N THR A 122 12.69 -3.73 8.20
CA THR A 122 13.15 -5.08 8.59
C THR A 122 12.61 -5.46 9.97
N ALA A 123 12.02 -6.65 10.08
CA ALA A 123 11.42 -7.10 11.33
C ALA A 123 12.42 -7.07 12.49
N LYS A 124 12.00 -6.50 13.63
CA LYS A 124 12.76 -6.34 14.89
C LYS A 124 13.94 -5.36 14.85
N SER A 125 14.68 -5.25 13.76
CA SER A 125 15.90 -4.43 13.66
C SER A 125 15.77 -3.16 12.82
N GLY A 126 14.71 -3.05 12.03
CA GLY A 126 14.48 -1.91 11.15
C GLY A 126 14.06 -0.65 11.91
N GLU A 127 14.65 0.49 11.52
CA GLU A 127 14.37 1.81 12.09
C GLU A 127 12.87 2.16 12.08
N ASP A 128 12.18 1.83 10.99
CA ASP A 128 10.76 2.12 10.78
C ASP A 128 9.84 0.97 11.22
N PHE A 129 10.39 -0.16 11.68
CA PHE A 129 9.58 -1.34 12.03
C PHE A 129 8.58 -1.05 13.15
N HIS A 130 8.96 -0.21 14.12
CA HIS A 130 8.10 0.17 15.25
C HIS A 130 6.78 0.84 14.81
N LEU A 131 6.76 1.45 13.62
CA LEU A 131 5.60 2.12 13.02
C LEU A 131 4.54 1.13 12.54
N ILE A 132 4.97 -0.04 12.08
CA ILE A 132 4.11 -1.06 11.46
C ILE A 132 4.04 -2.35 12.27
N ARG A 133 4.74 -2.44 13.39
CA ARG A 133 4.74 -3.64 14.24
C ARG A 133 3.36 -4.07 14.72
N HIS A 134 2.36 -3.18 14.70
CA HIS A 134 0.98 -3.50 15.08
C HIS A 134 0.19 -4.19 13.95
N VAL A 135 0.63 -4.02 12.69
CA VAL A 135 -0.03 -4.55 11.50
C VAL A 135 0.16 -6.07 11.42
N LEU A 136 -0.87 -6.76 10.93
CA LEU A 136 -0.94 -8.23 10.90
C LEU A 136 -0.28 -8.82 9.68
N GLU A 137 -0.43 -8.15 8.54
CA GLU A 137 0.14 -8.55 7.26
C GLU A 137 0.86 -7.38 6.62
N ILE A 138 2.16 -7.53 6.43
CA ILE A 138 3.05 -6.48 5.96
C ILE A 138 3.72 -6.99 4.69
N GLY A 139 3.51 -6.31 3.57
CA GLY A 139 4.26 -6.50 2.34
C GLY A 139 5.08 -5.26 2.04
N ILE A 140 6.41 -5.33 2.07
CA ILE A 140 7.28 -4.22 1.67
C ILE A 140 8.26 -4.71 0.61
N ASP A 141 8.30 -3.99 -0.51
CA ASP A 141 9.03 -4.34 -1.72
C ASP A 141 8.65 -5.76 -2.20
N MET A 142 9.54 -6.73 -2.07
CA MET A 142 9.28 -8.15 -2.38
C MET A 142 9.13 -9.04 -1.13
N LYS A 143 9.19 -8.47 0.08
CA LYS A 143 9.12 -9.24 1.34
C LYS A 143 7.71 -9.21 1.93
N ILE A 144 7.27 -10.35 2.46
CA ILE A 144 5.95 -10.50 3.09
C ILE A 144 6.14 -11.12 4.48
N TRP A 145 5.50 -10.51 5.47
CA TRP A 145 5.41 -11.01 6.84
C TRP A 145 3.95 -11.11 7.24
N LYS A 146 3.60 -12.21 7.89
CA LYS A 146 2.30 -12.41 8.52
C LYS A 146 2.53 -12.74 9.98
N LYS A 147 1.71 -12.15 10.85
CA LYS A 147 1.62 -12.59 12.24
C LYS A 147 0.74 -13.83 12.28
N ASP A 148 1.31 -14.93 12.73
CA ASP A 148 0.54 -16.13 13.03
C ASP A 148 -0.34 -15.85 14.24
N PHE A 149 -1.65 -15.90 14.03
CA PHE A 149 -2.62 -15.93 15.12
C PHE A 149 -2.76 -17.38 15.60
N THR A 150 -1.72 -17.92 16.23
CA THR A 150 -1.93 -19.11 17.07
C THR A 150 -2.59 -18.60 18.34
N ILE A 151 -3.92 -18.68 18.40
CA ILE A 151 -4.70 -18.48 19.61
C ILE A 151 -4.29 -19.62 20.56
N VAL A 152 -3.60 -19.28 21.64
CA VAL A 152 -3.41 -20.16 22.81
C VAL A 152 -4.64 -20.08 23.70
#